data_AF-A0A936GRC2-F1
#
_entry.id   AF-A0A936GRC2-F1
#
_cell.length_a   1.000
_cell.length_b   1.000
_cell.length_c   1.000
_cell.angle_alpha   90.00
_cell.angle_beta   90.00
_cell.angle_gamma   90.00
#
_symmetry.space_group_name_H-M   'P 1'
#
loop_
_entity.id
_entity.type
_entity.pdbx_description
1 polymer ?
#
loop_
_entity_poly.entity_id
_entity_poly.type
_entity_poly.pdbx_seq_one_letter_code
_entity_poly.pdbx_strand_id
1 'polypeptide(L)'
;MSSQSLTHLGDAGWDVFRLMYIHERLFSAAIANDTSWTNQRASLGFTLYTQRPTAINGNDFMLIAMSFITEKDQRPFFDLWGVKYSGEAGNQVAAYGFTAVKKQFWVVPNEASAFKDPLPTPVLINGVSPWPL
;
A
#
# COMPACT_ATOMS: atom_id res chain seq x y z
N MET A 1 1.00 1.46 10.68
CA MET A 1 -0.35 2.03 10.89
C MET A 1 -1.27 0.92 11.36
N SER A 2 -2.35 1.22 12.09
CA SER A 2 -3.37 0.22 12.46
C SER A 2 -4.58 0.33 11.54
N SER A 3 -5.12 -0.80 11.06
CA SER A 3 -6.35 -0.84 10.24
C SER A 3 -7.55 -0.26 10.99
N GLN A 4 -7.59 -0.39 12.32
CA GLN A 4 -8.63 0.17 13.18
C GLN A 4 -8.74 1.71 13.09
N SER A 5 -7.70 2.39 12.60
CA SER A 5 -7.73 3.84 12.38
C SER A 5 -8.29 4.26 11.02
N LEU A 6 -8.68 3.29 10.17
CA LEU A 6 -9.21 3.50 8.83
C LEU A 6 -10.65 2.96 8.78
N THR A 7 -11.63 3.85 8.88
CA THR A 7 -13.06 3.46 8.95
C THR A 7 -13.58 2.76 7.72
N HIS A 8 -12.88 2.86 6.58
CA HIS A 8 -13.22 2.20 5.32
C HIS A 8 -12.54 0.84 5.12
N LEU A 9 -11.66 0.41 6.04
CA LEU A 9 -11.09 -0.94 6.04
C LEU A 9 -11.72 -1.75 7.19
N GLY A 10 -12.55 -2.72 6.84
CA GLY A 10 -13.17 -3.65 7.77
C GLY A 10 -12.35 -4.91 8.01
N ASP A 11 -12.99 -5.90 8.64
CA ASP A 11 -12.48 -7.26 8.83
C ASP A 11 -11.07 -7.32 9.45
N ALA A 12 -10.86 -6.54 10.50
CA ALA A 12 -9.55 -6.39 11.18
C ALA A 12 -8.38 -6.00 10.25
N GLY A 13 -8.66 -5.46 9.05
CA GLY A 13 -7.67 -5.09 8.04
C GLY A 13 -7.49 -6.10 6.91
N TRP A 14 -8.13 -7.27 6.96
CA TRP A 14 -8.09 -8.27 5.88
C TRP A 14 -8.65 -7.74 4.55
N ASP A 15 -9.56 -6.77 4.63
CA ASP A 15 -10.12 -6.09 3.47
C ASP A 15 -9.06 -5.52 2.52
N VAL A 16 -7.88 -5.17 3.02
CA VAL A 16 -6.80 -4.64 2.17
C VAL A 16 -6.42 -5.63 1.06
N PHE A 17 -6.38 -6.94 1.34
CA PHE A 17 -6.04 -7.93 0.33
C PHE A 17 -7.13 -8.02 -0.74
N ARG A 18 -8.39 -8.11 -0.32
CA ARG A 18 -9.55 -8.13 -1.23
C ARG A 18 -9.57 -6.89 -2.12
N LEU A 19 -9.37 -5.71 -1.53
CA LEU A 19 -9.35 -4.45 -2.26
C LEU A 19 -8.18 -4.37 -3.24
N MET A 20 -6.99 -4.86 -2.87
CA MET A 20 -5.84 -4.94 -3.78
C MET A 20 -6.15 -5.82 -5.00
N TYR A 21 -6.78 -6.99 -4.82
CA TYR A 21 -7.21 -7.86 -5.92
C TYR A 21 -8.25 -7.20 -6.82
N ILE A 22 -9.24 -6.51 -6.24
CA ILE A 22 -10.26 -5.79 -7.03
C ILE A 22 -9.59 -4.65 -7.80
N HIS A 23 -8.70 -3.91 -7.16
CA HIS A 23 -7.98 -2.78 -7.75
C HIS A 23 -7.09 -3.23 -8.91
N GLU A 24 -6.42 -4.38 -8.80
CA GLU A 24 -5.63 -4.96 -9.89
C GLU A 24 -6.52 -5.33 -11.08
N ARG A 25 -7.65 -5.98 -10.86
CA ARG A 25 -8.59 -6.34 -11.94
C ARG A 25 -9.13 -5.11 -12.67
N LEU A 26 -9.49 -4.05 -11.93
CA LEU A 26 -9.95 -2.79 -12.50
C LEU A 26 -8.82 -2.08 -13.26
N PHE A 27 -7.60 -2.08 -12.73
CA PHE A 27 -6.44 -1.57 -13.42
C PHE A 27 -6.17 -2.32 -14.73
N SER A 28 -6.17 -3.65 -14.70
CA SER A 28 -6.03 -4.52 -15.87
C SER A 28 -7.10 -4.26 -16.93
N ALA A 29 -8.35 -3.99 -16.54
CA ALA A 29 -9.41 -3.57 -17.45
C ALA A 29 -9.18 -2.14 -18.01
N ALA A 30 -8.71 -1.21 -17.17
CA ALA A 30 -8.42 0.16 -17.57
C ALA A 30 -7.29 0.22 -18.61
N ILE A 31 -6.27 -0.63 -18.46
CA ILE A 31 -5.14 -0.70 -19.39
C ILE A 31 -5.46 -1.52 -20.66
N ALA A 32 -6.71 -1.88 -20.94
CA ALA A 32 -7.04 -2.59 -22.18
C ALA A 32 -6.93 -1.71 -23.44
N ASN A 33 -7.23 -0.41 -23.32
CA ASN A 33 -7.15 0.57 -24.42
C ASN A 33 -7.05 2.02 -23.86
N ASP A 34 -6.72 2.99 -24.72
CA ASP A 34 -6.41 4.36 -24.26
C ASP A 34 -7.66 5.06 -23.72
N THR A 35 -8.81 4.84 -24.35
CA THR A 35 -10.10 5.38 -23.91
C THR A 35 -10.46 4.92 -22.49
N SER A 36 -10.36 3.60 -22.23
CA SER A 36 -10.58 3.04 -20.90
C SER A 36 -9.60 3.64 -19.89
N TRP A 37 -8.32 3.76 -20.25
CA TRP A 37 -7.29 4.32 -19.37
C TRP A 37 -7.57 5.78 -19.02
N THR A 38 -7.81 6.63 -20.02
CA THR A 38 -8.11 8.05 -19.82
C THR A 38 -9.32 8.23 -18.89
N ASN A 39 -10.34 7.39 -19.01
CA ASN A 39 -11.56 7.49 -18.22
C ASN A 39 -11.40 6.99 -16.77
N GLN A 40 -10.53 6.01 -16.52
CA GLN A 40 -10.48 5.30 -15.22
C GLN A 40 -9.25 5.60 -14.38
N ARG A 41 -8.14 6.06 -14.98
CA ARG A 41 -6.85 6.24 -14.29
C ARG A 41 -6.98 7.09 -13.01
N ALA A 42 -7.79 8.15 -13.05
CA ALA A 42 -7.97 9.03 -11.91
C ALA A 42 -8.70 8.34 -10.74
N SER A 43 -9.76 7.58 -11.02
CA SER A 43 -10.49 6.81 -9.99
C SER A 43 -9.68 5.65 -9.40
N LEU A 44 -8.60 5.25 -10.08
CA LEU A 44 -7.68 4.20 -9.65
C LEU A 44 -6.41 4.78 -8.99
N GLY A 45 -6.33 6.09 -8.78
CA GLY A 45 -5.14 6.72 -8.18
C GLY A 45 -3.97 6.97 -9.14
N PHE A 46 -4.10 6.72 -10.44
CA PHE A 46 -3.03 6.88 -11.43
C PHE A 46 -3.11 8.23 -12.18
N THR A 47 -3.37 9.32 -11.45
CA THR A 47 -3.61 10.66 -12.03
C THR A 47 -2.41 11.26 -12.79
N LEU A 48 -1.17 10.93 -12.42
CA LEU A 48 0.04 11.39 -13.11
C LEU A 48 0.42 10.52 -14.32
N TYR A 49 -0.07 9.29 -14.38
CA TYR A 49 0.18 8.38 -15.50
C TYR A 49 -0.74 8.76 -16.68
N THR A 50 -0.31 9.72 -17.49
CA THR A 50 -1.10 10.23 -18.64
C THR A 50 -1.21 9.21 -19.77
N GLN A 51 -0.16 8.43 -19.98
CA GLN A 51 -0.14 7.29 -20.89
C GLN A 51 -0.45 6.00 -20.14
N ARG A 52 -1.02 5.02 -20.85
CA ARG A 52 -1.30 3.70 -20.29
C ARG A 52 0.01 2.99 -19.90
N PRO A 53 0.19 2.59 -18.63
CA PRO A 53 1.42 1.93 -18.19
C PRO A 53 1.34 0.40 -18.37
N THR A 54 1.45 -0.09 -19.61
CA THR A 54 1.38 -1.53 -19.92
C THR A 54 2.54 -2.36 -19.39
N ALA A 55 3.61 -1.71 -18.91
CA ALA A 55 4.81 -2.35 -18.38
C ALA A 55 5.12 -1.92 -16.93
N ILE A 56 4.10 -1.51 -16.16
CA ILE A 56 4.28 -1.19 -14.75
C ILE A 56 4.82 -2.40 -13.98
N ASN A 57 5.81 -2.18 -13.12
CA ASN A 57 6.32 -3.23 -12.25
C ASN A 57 5.31 -3.52 -11.10
N GLY A 58 5.28 -4.77 -10.62
CA GLY A 58 4.46 -5.16 -9.47
C GLY A 58 4.69 -4.29 -8.22
N ASN A 59 5.92 -3.90 -7.91
CA ASN A 59 6.21 -3.05 -6.74
C ASN A 59 5.62 -1.64 -6.89
N ASP A 60 5.67 -1.07 -8.09
CA ASP A 60 5.11 0.25 -8.38
C ASP A 60 3.59 0.22 -8.25
N PHE A 61 2.95 -0.78 -8.85
CA PHE A 61 1.52 -1.00 -8.72
C PHE A 61 1.14 -1.17 -7.24
N MET A 62 1.86 -2.02 -6.50
CA MET A 62 1.57 -2.27 -5.08
C MET A 62 1.72 -1.01 -4.23
N LEU A 63 2.76 -0.21 -4.46
CA LEU A 63 2.97 1.04 -3.73
C LEU A 63 1.82 2.02 -3.98
N ILE A 64 1.46 2.24 -5.25
CA ILE A 64 0.41 3.19 -5.65
C ILE A 64 -0.95 2.73 -5.12
N ALA A 65 -1.33 1.47 -5.39
CA ALA A 65 -2.63 0.91 -5.02
C ALA A 65 -2.79 0.82 -3.51
N MET A 66 -1.77 0.35 -2.77
CA MET A 66 -1.85 0.27 -1.31
C MET A 66 -1.94 1.68 -0.69
N SER A 67 -1.19 2.65 -1.21
CA SER A 67 -1.27 4.03 -0.73
C SER A 67 -2.64 4.64 -0.99
N PHE A 68 -3.21 4.38 -2.17
CA PHE A 68 -4.54 4.84 -2.55
C PHE A 68 -5.65 4.21 -1.69
N ILE A 69 -5.66 2.88 -1.55
CA ILE A 69 -6.65 2.14 -0.74
C ILE A 69 -6.59 2.54 0.72
N THR A 70 -5.39 2.78 1.27
CA THR A 70 -5.24 3.08 2.71
C THR A 70 -5.32 4.58 3.03
N GLU A 71 -5.37 5.45 2.02
CA GLU A 71 -5.26 6.91 2.15
C GLU A 71 -4.06 7.34 3.01
N LYS A 72 -2.96 6.61 2.87
CA LYS A 72 -1.68 6.88 3.51
C LYS A 72 -0.55 6.76 2.51
N ASP A 73 0.48 7.55 2.70
CA ASP A 73 1.71 7.38 1.93
C ASP A 73 2.51 6.21 2.51
N GLN A 74 2.56 5.11 1.75
CA GLN A 74 3.20 3.84 2.12
C GLN A 74 4.68 3.77 1.75
N ARG A 75 5.27 4.80 1.14
CA ARG A 75 6.69 4.81 0.79
C ARG A 75 7.60 4.46 1.98
N PRO A 76 7.39 5.02 3.20
CA PRO A 76 8.19 4.63 4.36
C PRO A 76 8.07 3.15 4.74
N PHE A 77 6.92 2.53 4.51
CA PHE A 77 6.72 1.09 4.76
C PHE A 77 7.45 0.24 3.71
N PHE A 78 7.39 0.61 2.43
CA PHE A 78 8.15 -0.07 1.37
C PHE A 78 9.67 0.06 1.61
N ASP A 79 10.14 1.26 1.95
CA ASP A 79 11.53 1.51 2.31
C ASP A 79 11.98 0.65 3.49
N LEU A 80 11.11 0.50 4.51
CA LEU A 80 11.39 -0.32 5.69
C LEU A 80 11.64 -1.79 5.32
N TRP A 81 10.89 -2.32 4.37
CA TRP A 81 11.04 -3.69 3.87
C TRP A 81 12.07 -3.84 2.73
N GLY A 82 12.75 -2.75 2.35
CA GLY A 82 13.72 -2.77 1.25
C GLY A 82 13.11 -2.98 -0.13
N VAL A 83 11.79 -2.76 -0.28
CA VAL A 83 11.07 -2.93 -1.55
C VAL A 83 11.26 -1.68 -2.40
N LYS A 84 12.02 -1.82 -3.49
CA LYS A 84 12.27 -0.71 -4.42
C LYS A 84 11.07 -0.45 -5.33
N TYR A 85 10.86 0.82 -5.63
CA TYR A 85 9.85 1.34 -6.57
C TYR A 85 10.48 2.44 -7.44
N SER A 86 9.87 2.73 -8.59
CA SER A 86 10.34 3.76 -9.51
C SER A 86 10.09 5.18 -9.00
N GLY A 87 10.84 6.15 -9.52
CA GLY A 87 10.59 7.56 -9.25
C GLY A 87 9.21 8.02 -9.71
N GLU A 88 8.68 7.44 -10.79
CA GLU A 88 7.33 7.73 -11.29
C GLU A 88 6.25 7.32 -10.26
N ALA A 89 6.34 6.10 -9.73
CA ALA A 89 5.42 5.63 -8.69
C ALA A 89 5.56 6.44 -7.39
N GLY A 90 6.79 6.78 -7.00
CA GLY A 90 7.06 7.64 -5.86
C GLY A 90 6.45 9.04 -6.00
N ASN A 91 6.47 9.61 -7.20
CA ASN A 91 5.84 10.90 -7.51
C ASN A 91 4.31 10.81 -7.53
N GLN A 92 3.74 9.71 -8.04
CA GLN A 92 2.29 9.47 -7.99
C GLN A 92 1.79 9.44 -6.54
N VAL A 93 2.48 8.72 -5.65
CA VAL A 93 2.10 8.69 -4.23
C VAL A 93 2.29 10.05 -3.56
N ALA A 94 3.37 10.78 -3.90
CA ALA A 94 3.58 12.14 -3.41
C ALA A 94 2.41 13.08 -3.75
N ALA A 95 1.87 12.96 -4.97
CA ALA A 95 0.80 13.81 -5.47
C ALA A 95 -0.54 13.61 -4.75
N TYR A 96 -0.73 12.50 -4.03
CA TYR A 96 -1.93 12.33 -3.20
C TYR A 96 -1.98 13.28 -2.00
N GLY A 97 -0.82 13.73 -1.50
CA GLY A 97 -0.73 14.56 -0.29
C GLY A 97 -1.15 13.82 0.99
N PHE A 98 -1.22 12.49 0.96
CA PHE A 98 -1.59 11.69 2.13
C PHE A 98 -0.53 11.75 3.23
N THR A 99 -0.97 11.56 4.47
CA THR A 99 -0.05 11.46 5.61
C THR A 99 0.81 10.20 5.48
N ALA A 100 2.13 10.38 5.58
CA ALA A 100 3.09 9.27 5.58
C ALA A 100 2.92 8.34 6.78
N VAL A 101 3.04 7.04 6.55
CA VAL A 101 3.07 6.04 7.62
C VAL A 101 4.38 6.13 8.41
N LYS A 102 4.30 5.85 9.72
CA LYS A 102 5.52 5.68 10.54
C LYS A 102 6.23 4.38 10.18
N LYS A 103 7.57 4.39 10.15
CA LYS A 103 8.43 3.20 10.01
C LYS A 103 8.39 2.36 11.29
N GLN A 104 7.35 1.53 11.39
CA GLN A 104 7.08 0.71 12.57
C GLN A 104 6.66 -0.70 12.15
N PHE A 105 6.96 -1.68 13.00
CA PHE A 105 6.70 -3.09 12.75
C PHE A 105 5.73 -3.66 13.79
N TRP A 106 4.72 -4.37 13.33
CA TRP A 106 3.77 -5.08 14.20
C TRP A 106 4.29 -6.50 14.45
N VAL A 107 4.71 -6.77 15.67
CA VAL A 107 5.29 -8.07 16.04
C VAL A 107 4.20 -9.08 16.33
N VAL A 108 4.24 -10.23 15.67
CA VAL A 108 3.42 -11.40 16.00
C VAL A 108 4.28 -12.37 16.81
N PRO A 109 4.00 -12.60 18.10
CA PRO A 109 4.94 -13.25 19.01
C PRO A 109 5.14 -14.75 18.78
N ASN A 110 4.15 -15.46 18.22
CA ASN A 110 4.27 -16.87 17.84
C ASN A 110 3.13 -17.29 16.92
N GLU A 111 3.44 -17.74 15.69
CA GLU A 111 2.49 -18.31 14.73
C GLU A 111 2.52 -19.85 14.66
N ALA A 112 3.42 -20.51 15.39
CA ALA A 112 3.67 -21.95 15.28
C ALA A 112 2.49 -22.85 15.68
N SER A 113 1.40 -22.29 16.22
CA SER A 113 0.22 -23.07 16.61
C SER A 113 -1.12 -22.35 16.40
N ALA A 114 -1.12 -21.04 16.17
CA ALA A 114 -2.31 -20.24 15.83
C ALA A 114 -1.89 -18.86 15.32
N PHE A 115 -2.72 -18.22 14.47
CA PHE A 115 -2.62 -16.78 14.22
C PHE A 115 -2.93 -16.05 15.52
N LYS A 116 -1.92 -15.41 16.11
CA LYS A 116 -2.11 -14.54 17.26
C LYS A 116 -2.21 -13.10 16.79
N ASP A 117 -2.99 -12.31 17.53
CA ASP A 117 -2.98 -10.87 17.33
C ASP A 117 -1.54 -10.33 17.54
N PRO A 118 -1.15 -9.30 16.76
CA PRO A 118 0.13 -8.64 16.99
C PRO A 118 0.16 -8.01 18.39
N LEU A 119 1.36 -7.75 18.89
CA LEU A 119 1.53 -6.98 20.11
C LEU A 119 0.78 -5.64 20.01
N PRO A 120 0.17 -5.15 21.10
CA PRO A 120 -0.69 -3.96 21.08
C PRO A 120 0.08 -2.68 20.73
N THR A 121 1.41 -2.69 20.89
CA THR A 121 2.28 -1.57 20.54
C THR A 121 3.27 -2.00 19.45
N PRO A 122 3.32 -1.32 18.30
CA PRO A 122 4.29 -1.61 17.26
C PRO A 122 5.69 -1.12 17.68
N VAL A 123 6.72 -1.78 17.16
CA VAL A 123 8.12 -1.43 17.39
C VAL A 123 8.53 -0.36 16.37
N LEU A 124 9.10 0.74 16.83
CA LEU A 124 9.68 1.74 15.93
C LEU A 124 10.99 1.20 15.34
N ILE A 125 11.16 1.24 14.03
CA ILE A 125 12.39 0.78 13.38
C ILE A 125 13.31 1.97 13.13
N ASN A 126 14.19 2.24 14.11
CA ASN A 126 15.10 3.39 14.15
C ASN A 126 16.57 3.01 14.45
N GLY A 127 16.89 1.71 14.50
CA GLY A 127 18.22 1.20 14.85
C GLY A 127 18.57 1.26 16.34
N VAL A 128 17.65 1.68 17.20
CA VAL A 128 17.86 1.82 18.66
C VAL A 128 16.84 0.99 19.45
N SER A 129 15.59 0.90 18.98
CA SER A 129 14.54 0.17 19.66
C SER A 129 14.88 -1.33 19.75
N PRO A 130 14.81 -1.93 20.95
CA PRO A 130 15.06 -3.36 21.11
C PRO A 130 13.92 -4.17 20.49
N TRP A 131 14.21 -5.42 20.13
CA TRP A 131 13.18 -6.38 19.80
C TRP A 131 12.35 -6.71 21.05
N PRO A 132 11.00 -6.67 21.00
CA PRO A 132 10.16 -6.99 22.15
C PRO A 132 10.20 -8.49 22.39
N LEU A 133 10.83 -8.90 23.50
CA LEU A 133 10.82 -10.25 24.03
C LEU A 133 9.75 -10.38 25.12
#